data_AF-A0A656DBG9-F1
#
_entry.id   AF-A0A656DBG9-F1
#
_cell.length_a   1.000
_cell.length_b   1.000
_cell.length_c   1.000
_cell.angle_alpha   90.00
_cell.angle_beta   90.00
_cell.angle_gamma   90.00
#
_symmetry.space_group_name_H-M   'P 1'
#
loop_
_entity.id
_entity.type
_entity.pdbx_description
1 polymer ?
#
loop_
_entity_poly.entity_id
_entity_poly.type
_entity_poly.pdbx_seq_one_letter_code
_entity_poly.pdbx_strand_id
1 'polypeptide(L)'
;MREFFKHIFLFLFSFGLLNAEVLKVGGKYDFKSIKDALAVAKPHDTIYVYPGEYYGNIFIDKPIVLIGIGRPWIKGENWGSTVTVLADSCVINGFKITGGGNLLQKEDSGILLKSASYNKVENNLLEDVLFGIYFFASNNNVVRHNTIIGRPYLGIGERGSGLHIWNSRGNLIEENFITKVRDGMYIQEASNNFIRRNYATDLRYGIHYMFSDSNSFEENVFIDNVVGGAVMYSRHIYFKRNIFARNRGFSSYGLLLQSCDYCVAEENYVLDNSIGLHFEGTNYNVIRRNLIQNNDLAIVLFASANYDKIYENNFIGNLALIRTIGNPKTTLFSYEGKGNYWDGYLGYDLDDDGVGDVKFRLTNVFEYIQGKYPIIQLYLSSPSAKAIELAERAMPIIKSFKIYDEHPLMKKVDLPDLSYLVKRGKIEKLEKERIAFVSVSFITLCIFIPFLTLVMKSKRLRKIYAFG
;
A
#
# COMPACT_ATOMS: atom_id res chain seq x y z
N MET A 1 47.96 48.80 20.30
CA MET A 1 47.42 50.00 19.63
C MET A 1 48.15 50.46 18.33
N ARG A 2 48.77 49.52 17.58
CA ARG A 2 48.97 49.63 16.12
C ARG A 2 48.89 48.24 15.45
N GLU A 3 48.07 47.33 15.99
CA GLU A 3 46.61 47.17 15.75
C GLU A 3 46.29 46.55 14.40
N PHE A 4 45.92 45.27 14.49
CA PHE A 4 44.59 44.79 14.12
C PHE A 4 44.17 44.80 12.64
N PHE A 5 44.97 45.36 11.73
CA PHE A 5 44.60 45.43 10.31
C PHE A 5 45.35 44.45 9.40
N LYS A 6 46.48 43.86 9.84
CA LYS A 6 47.29 42.98 8.97
C LYS A 6 46.90 41.49 8.98
N HIS A 7 45.99 41.07 9.84
CA HIS A 7 45.46 39.70 9.84
C HIS A 7 44.00 39.62 9.36
N ILE A 8 43.41 40.75 8.98
CA ILE A 8 42.08 40.83 8.34
C ILE A 8 42.18 40.74 6.80
N PHE A 9 43.39 40.81 6.22
CA PHE A 9 43.59 40.82 4.77
C PHE A 9 43.94 39.47 4.13
N LEU A 10 43.79 38.36 4.86
CA LEU A 10 43.93 37.01 4.32
C LEU A 10 42.73 36.10 4.64
N PHE A 11 41.53 36.70 4.75
CA PHE A 11 40.25 36.00 4.63
C PHE A 11 39.55 36.43 3.33
N LEU A 12 40.33 36.60 2.27
CA LEU A 12 39.83 36.71 0.91
C LEU A 12 39.35 35.32 0.49
N PHE A 13 38.06 35.07 0.75
CA PHE A 13 37.15 34.47 -0.23
C PHE A 13 37.76 33.37 -1.11
N SER A 14 38.11 32.24 -0.51
CA SER A 14 37.98 30.96 -1.19
C SER A 14 36.59 30.38 -0.91
N PHE A 15 35.54 31.17 -1.14
CA PHE A 15 34.31 30.59 -1.67
C PHE A 15 34.68 30.09 -3.05
N GLY A 16 35.26 28.89 -3.11
CA GLY A 16 35.22 28.10 -4.33
C GLY A 16 33.75 28.07 -4.70
N LEU A 17 33.41 28.67 -5.84
CA LEU A 17 32.10 28.51 -6.45
C LEU A 17 31.90 26.99 -6.58
N LEU A 18 31.13 26.41 -5.65
CA LEU A 18 30.60 25.06 -5.77
C LEU A 18 29.58 25.12 -6.91
N ASN A 19 30.09 25.20 -8.13
CA ASN A 19 29.29 25.02 -9.30
C ASN A 19 29.01 23.52 -9.39
N ALA A 20 27.78 23.13 -9.10
CA ALA A 20 27.30 21.81 -9.44
C ALA A 20 27.47 21.62 -10.96
N GLU A 21 28.32 20.69 -11.35
CA GLU A 21 28.56 20.37 -12.75
C GLU A 21 27.42 19.48 -13.27
N VAL A 22 27.19 19.57 -14.59
CA VAL A 22 26.19 18.75 -15.28
C VAL A 22 26.89 17.73 -16.16
N LEU A 23 26.84 16.47 -15.75
CA LEU A 23 27.35 15.35 -16.52
C LEU A 23 26.23 14.76 -17.38
N LYS A 24 26.57 14.30 -18.59
CA LYS A 24 25.62 13.71 -19.53
C LYS A 24 26.07 12.30 -19.89
N VAL A 25 25.17 11.34 -19.72
CA VAL A 25 25.39 9.93 -20.02
C VAL A 25 24.52 9.51 -21.20
N GLY A 26 25.12 8.85 -22.19
CA GLY A 26 24.39 8.29 -23.34
C GLY A 26 25.25 8.09 -24.57
N GLY A 27 24.71 7.42 -25.58
CA GLY A 27 25.46 7.02 -26.77
C GLY A 27 26.18 8.18 -27.49
N LYS A 28 25.65 9.41 -27.40
CA LYS A 28 26.19 10.63 -28.02
C LYS A 28 27.01 11.53 -27.08
N TYR A 29 27.12 11.18 -25.80
CA TYR A 29 27.79 12.02 -24.78
C TYR A 29 29.11 11.39 -24.32
N ASP A 30 29.92 12.13 -23.56
CA ASP A 30 31.25 11.72 -23.13
C ASP A 30 31.20 10.48 -22.23
N PHE A 31 30.25 10.43 -21.31
CA PHE A 31 30.02 9.25 -20.48
C PHE A 31 29.11 8.25 -21.19
N LYS A 32 29.61 7.02 -21.36
CA LYS A 32 28.83 5.92 -21.95
C LYS A 32 28.10 5.07 -20.91
N SER A 33 28.56 5.09 -19.65
CA SER A 33 27.91 4.40 -18.54
C SER A 33 27.59 5.34 -17.38
N ILE A 34 26.60 4.95 -16.57
CA ILE A 34 26.23 5.69 -15.35
C ILE A 34 27.35 5.58 -14.31
N LYS A 35 28.00 4.40 -14.20
CA LYS A 35 29.11 4.14 -13.28
C LYS A 35 30.28 5.08 -13.53
N ASP A 36 30.66 5.26 -14.81
CA ASP A 36 31.76 6.16 -15.17
C ASP A 36 31.45 7.61 -14.79
N ALA A 37 30.23 8.09 -15.06
CA ALA A 37 29.84 9.44 -14.65
C ALA A 37 29.85 9.61 -13.13
N LEU A 38 29.34 8.63 -12.37
CA LEU A 38 29.35 8.66 -10.90
C LEU A 38 30.76 8.67 -10.31
N ALA A 39 31.71 7.99 -10.96
CA ALA A 39 33.10 7.95 -10.50
C ALA A 39 33.76 9.33 -10.55
N VAL A 40 33.45 10.15 -11.57
CA VAL A 40 34.05 11.50 -11.73
C VAL A 40 33.20 12.60 -11.09
N ALA A 41 31.89 12.39 -10.93
CA ALA A 41 30.98 13.35 -10.33
C ALA A 41 31.40 13.74 -8.90
N LYS A 42 31.31 15.03 -8.61
CA LYS A 42 31.51 15.64 -7.30
C LYS A 42 30.16 15.70 -6.54
N PRO A 43 30.18 15.81 -5.20
CA PRO A 43 28.95 16.03 -4.43
C PRO A 43 28.13 17.19 -4.98
N HIS A 44 26.83 16.98 -5.05
CA HIS A 44 25.78 17.86 -5.57
C HIS A 44 25.76 18.06 -7.10
N ASP A 45 26.60 17.36 -7.85
CA ASP A 45 26.51 17.35 -9.31
C ASP A 45 25.19 16.71 -9.80
N THR A 46 24.80 17.10 -11.02
CA THR A 46 23.66 16.52 -11.71
C THR A 46 24.12 15.64 -12.86
N ILE A 47 23.61 14.41 -12.91
CA ILE A 47 23.86 13.46 -13.99
C ILE A 47 22.56 13.24 -14.77
N TYR A 48 22.53 13.74 -16.01
CA TYR A 48 21.45 13.43 -16.94
C TYR A 48 21.79 12.17 -17.72
N VAL A 49 20.92 11.17 -17.63
CA VAL A 49 21.03 9.91 -18.36
C VAL A 49 20.00 9.90 -19.47
N TYR A 50 20.46 9.84 -20.71
CA TYR A 50 19.60 9.86 -21.91
C TYR A 50 19.17 8.43 -22.30
N PRO A 51 18.19 8.26 -23.21
CA PRO A 51 17.66 6.94 -23.54
C PRO A 51 18.76 5.94 -23.95
N GLY A 52 18.73 4.76 -23.34
CA GLY A 52 19.71 3.69 -23.52
C GLY A 52 19.55 2.58 -22.49
N GLU A 53 20.30 1.50 -22.67
CA GLU A 53 20.42 0.40 -21.70
C GLU A 53 21.75 0.51 -20.96
N TYR A 54 21.68 0.48 -19.64
CA TYR A 54 22.83 0.65 -18.75
C TYR A 54 22.94 -0.55 -17.83
N TYR A 55 23.96 -1.37 -18.09
CA TYR A 55 24.17 -2.63 -17.39
C TYR A 55 25.01 -2.41 -16.12
N GLY A 56 24.60 -3.04 -15.03
CA GLY A 56 25.34 -3.10 -13.78
C GLY A 56 24.58 -2.51 -12.60
N ASN A 57 24.93 -2.99 -11.40
CA ASN A 57 24.41 -2.43 -10.15
C ASN A 57 25.01 -1.03 -9.88
N ILE A 58 24.19 -0.07 -9.49
CA ILE A 58 24.55 1.33 -9.28
C ILE A 58 24.69 1.61 -7.78
N PHE A 59 25.78 2.28 -7.40
CA PHE A 59 26.03 2.72 -6.03
C PHE A 59 26.16 4.24 -6.00
N ILE A 60 25.38 4.90 -5.15
CA ILE A 60 25.39 6.35 -4.96
C ILE A 60 25.86 6.62 -3.53
N ASP A 61 27.15 6.92 -3.38
CA ASP A 61 27.87 7.10 -2.12
C ASP A 61 28.18 8.57 -1.77
N LYS A 62 27.73 9.49 -2.62
CA LYS A 62 27.81 10.93 -2.43
C LYS A 62 26.51 11.60 -2.88
N PRO A 63 26.15 12.78 -2.34
CA PRO A 63 24.94 13.49 -2.73
C PRO A 63 24.94 13.76 -4.24
N ILE A 64 24.00 13.20 -5.00
CA ILE A 64 23.94 13.36 -6.46
C ILE A 64 22.49 13.49 -6.92
N VAL A 65 22.27 14.31 -7.95
CA VAL A 65 21.00 14.38 -8.68
C VAL A 65 21.10 13.52 -9.94
N LEU A 66 20.54 12.31 -9.91
CA LEU A 66 20.53 11.36 -11.02
C LEU A 66 19.16 11.39 -11.72
N ILE A 67 19.12 11.87 -12.97
CA ILE A 67 17.87 12.10 -13.72
C ILE A 67 17.90 11.35 -15.05
N GLY A 68 16.91 10.47 -15.25
CA GLY A 68 16.65 9.76 -16.50
C GLY A 68 15.74 10.57 -17.43
N ILE A 69 16.24 10.89 -18.62
CA ILE A 69 15.49 11.55 -19.70
C ILE A 69 14.95 10.50 -20.65
N GLY A 70 13.63 10.45 -20.82
CA GLY A 70 12.99 9.47 -21.72
C GLY A 70 13.04 8.03 -21.21
N ARG A 71 13.14 7.84 -19.89
CA ARG A 71 13.11 6.54 -19.20
C ARG A 71 14.23 5.56 -19.62
N PRO A 72 15.51 5.95 -19.45
CA PRO A 72 16.64 5.02 -19.64
C PRO A 72 16.53 3.80 -18.73
N TRP A 73 17.03 2.67 -19.19
CA TRP A 73 16.91 1.39 -18.52
C TRP A 73 18.19 1.06 -17.74
N ILE A 74 18.12 1.04 -16.42
CA ILE A 74 19.14 0.46 -15.54
C ILE A 74 18.82 -1.03 -15.37
N LYS A 75 19.72 -1.87 -15.85
CA LYS A 75 19.60 -3.33 -15.76
C LYS A 75 20.67 -3.86 -14.82
N GLY A 76 20.25 -4.22 -13.61
CA GLY A 76 21.10 -4.82 -12.60
C GLY A 76 21.64 -6.19 -13.01
N GLU A 77 22.49 -6.73 -12.16
CA GLU A 77 23.27 -7.95 -12.47
C GLU A 77 22.58 -9.24 -12.03
N ASN A 78 21.30 -9.18 -11.65
CA ASN A 78 20.51 -10.28 -11.07
C ASN A 78 21.07 -10.83 -9.75
N TRP A 79 21.84 -10.01 -9.03
CA TRP A 79 22.29 -10.25 -7.67
C TRP A 79 22.34 -8.93 -6.91
N GLY A 80 21.99 -8.92 -5.63
CA GLY A 80 21.95 -7.70 -4.84
C GLY A 80 20.84 -6.73 -5.30
N SER A 81 20.95 -5.48 -4.87
CA SER A 81 20.04 -4.42 -5.28
C SER A 81 20.53 -3.70 -6.54
N THR A 82 19.62 -3.35 -7.45
CA THR A 82 19.99 -2.70 -8.72
C THR A 82 20.53 -1.29 -8.52
N VAL A 83 19.90 -0.50 -7.66
CA VAL A 83 20.39 0.82 -7.24
C VAL A 83 20.50 0.84 -5.72
N THR A 84 21.68 1.14 -5.20
CA THR A 84 21.93 1.31 -3.76
C THR A 84 22.36 2.74 -3.48
N VAL A 85 21.59 3.42 -2.63
CA VAL A 85 21.83 4.80 -2.19
C VAL A 85 22.36 4.75 -0.76
N LEU A 86 23.58 5.22 -0.58
CA LEU A 86 24.32 5.25 0.69
C LEU A 86 24.47 6.67 1.23
N ALA A 87 24.33 7.69 0.38
CA ALA A 87 24.44 9.09 0.76
C ALA A 87 23.09 9.77 0.94
N ASP A 88 23.09 10.81 1.77
CA ASP A 88 21.94 11.68 1.97
C ASP A 88 21.73 12.62 0.78
N SER A 89 20.52 13.18 0.69
CA SER A 89 20.18 14.26 -0.26
C SER A 89 20.40 13.91 -1.74
N CYS A 90 20.26 12.65 -2.11
CA CYS A 90 20.28 12.20 -3.50
C CYS A 90 18.90 12.29 -4.15
N VAL A 91 18.89 12.41 -5.47
CA VAL A 91 17.68 12.31 -6.30
C VAL A 91 17.84 11.18 -7.30
N ILE A 92 16.85 10.29 -7.38
CA ILE A 92 16.77 9.21 -8.37
C ILE A 92 15.44 9.38 -9.09
N ASN A 93 15.50 9.91 -10.31
CA ASN A 93 14.30 10.33 -11.02
C ASN A 93 14.20 9.76 -12.43
N GLY A 94 13.08 9.13 -12.77
CA GLY A 94 12.69 8.90 -14.16
C GLY A 94 13.35 7.69 -14.86
N PHE A 95 13.75 6.67 -14.12
CA PHE A 95 14.39 5.47 -14.69
C PHE A 95 13.39 4.32 -14.92
N LYS A 96 13.76 3.39 -15.82
CA LYS A 96 13.29 2.00 -15.77
C LYS A 96 14.36 1.18 -15.05
N ILE A 97 13.98 0.39 -14.03
CA ILE A 97 14.91 -0.35 -13.17
C ILE A 97 14.45 -1.80 -13.09
N THR A 98 15.36 -2.73 -13.43
CA THR A 98 15.13 -4.18 -13.36
C THR A 98 16.43 -4.90 -12.97
N GLY A 99 16.37 -6.23 -12.80
CA GLY A 99 17.57 -7.05 -12.63
C GLY A 99 18.13 -7.01 -11.20
N GLY A 100 17.27 -6.80 -10.21
CA GLY A 100 17.59 -7.08 -8.81
C GLY A 100 17.67 -8.61 -8.58
N GLY A 101 18.38 -9.02 -7.55
CA GLY A 101 18.55 -10.43 -7.21
C GLY A 101 17.29 -11.17 -6.76
N ASN A 102 17.48 -12.39 -6.26
CA ASN A 102 16.41 -13.34 -5.93
C ASN A 102 16.45 -13.79 -4.45
N LEU A 103 17.28 -13.17 -3.62
CA LEU A 103 17.47 -13.60 -2.22
C LEU A 103 16.56 -12.80 -1.28
N LEU A 104 15.49 -13.45 -0.80
CA LEU A 104 14.57 -12.86 0.19
C LEU A 104 15.29 -12.46 1.48
N GLN A 105 16.27 -13.25 1.93
CA GLN A 105 17.00 -13.01 3.18
C GLN A 105 17.95 -11.82 3.09
N LYS A 106 18.37 -11.45 1.86
CA LYS A 106 19.18 -10.25 1.61
C LYS A 106 18.35 -9.05 1.18
N GLU A 107 17.05 -9.27 0.98
CA GLU A 107 16.08 -8.25 0.57
C GLU A 107 16.51 -7.54 -0.72
N ASP A 108 16.97 -8.34 -1.70
CA ASP A 108 17.41 -7.83 -3.00
C ASP A 108 16.33 -6.93 -3.62
N SER A 109 16.67 -5.66 -3.85
CA SER A 109 15.69 -4.61 -4.16
C SER A 109 15.96 -3.95 -5.52
N GLY A 110 14.93 -3.36 -6.13
CA GLY A 110 15.15 -2.47 -7.27
C GLY A 110 15.93 -1.22 -6.84
N ILE A 111 15.48 -0.57 -5.77
CA ILE A 111 16.18 0.55 -5.13
C ILE A 111 16.30 0.29 -3.64
N LEU A 112 17.51 0.39 -3.10
CA LEU A 112 17.79 0.30 -1.67
C LEU A 112 18.29 1.67 -1.18
N LEU A 113 17.56 2.28 -0.25
CA LEU A 113 18.04 3.38 0.59
C LEU A 113 18.62 2.77 1.86
N LYS A 114 19.93 2.88 2.06
CA LYS A 114 20.63 2.23 3.17
C LYS A 114 21.31 3.27 4.04
N SER A 115 20.72 3.53 5.21
CA SER A 115 21.13 4.59 6.13
C SER A 115 21.23 5.95 5.44
N ALA A 116 20.32 6.20 4.50
CA ALA A 116 20.34 7.35 3.61
C ALA A 116 19.08 8.20 3.83
N SER A 117 19.25 9.47 4.15
CA SER A 117 18.19 10.39 4.55
C SER A 117 18.01 11.55 3.57
N TYR A 118 16.84 12.18 3.58
CA TYR A 118 16.52 13.34 2.74
C TYR A 118 16.61 13.09 1.22
N ASN A 119 16.51 11.83 0.79
CA ASN A 119 16.54 11.46 -0.61
C ASN A 119 15.17 11.60 -1.27
N LYS A 120 15.18 11.76 -2.60
CA LYS A 120 13.97 11.75 -3.44
C LYS A 120 14.05 10.62 -4.45
N VAL A 121 13.08 9.71 -4.41
CA VAL A 121 12.92 8.64 -5.40
C VAL A 121 11.63 8.86 -6.15
N GLU A 122 11.73 9.30 -7.41
CA GLU A 122 10.62 9.90 -8.14
C GLU A 122 10.43 9.33 -9.55
N ASN A 123 9.18 9.13 -9.98
CA ASN A 123 8.84 8.82 -11.39
C ASN A 123 9.49 7.56 -11.98
N ASN A 124 9.99 6.65 -11.15
CA ASN A 124 10.67 5.44 -11.60
C ASN A 124 9.66 4.33 -11.94
N LEU A 125 10.03 3.48 -12.90
CA LEU A 125 9.34 2.24 -13.23
C LEU A 125 10.23 1.08 -12.80
N LEU A 126 9.83 0.40 -11.73
CA LEU A 126 10.49 -0.79 -11.23
C LEU A 126 9.67 -1.99 -11.69
N GLU A 127 10.29 -2.86 -12.50
CA GLU A 127 9.67 -4.07 -13.05
C GLU A 127 10.51 -5.29 -12.71
N ASP A 128 9.85 -6.44 -12.55
CA ASP A 128 10.52 -7.72 -12.30
C ASP A 128 11.44 -7.69 -11.06
N VAL A 129 10.97 -7.00 -10.02
CA VAL A 129 11.69 -6.79 -8.76
C VAL A 129 11.19 -7.75 -7.66
N LEU A 130 12.12 -8.25 -6.84
CA LEU A 130 11.77 -9.01 -5.64
C LEU A 130 11.19 -8.08 -4.58
N PHE A 131 12.00 -7.12 -4.12
CA PHE A 131 11.55 -5.95 -3.37
C PHE A 131 11.63 -4.71 -4.26
N GLY A 132 10.64 -3.82 -4.19
CA GLY A 132 10.62 -2.61 -5.03
C GLY A 132 11.62 -1.56 -4.54
N ILE A 133 11.17 -0.74 -3.59
CA ILE A 133 12.01 0.27 -2.92
C ILE A 133 12.09 -0.08 -1.44
N TYR A 134 13.30 -0.30 -0.96
CA TYR A 134 13.58 -0.68 0.41
C TYR A 134 14.28 0.45 1.17
N PHE A 135 13.74 0.81 2.32
CA PHE A 135 14.31 1.75 3.27
C PHE A 135 14.87 0.96 4.44
N PHE A 136 16.19 0.94 4.54
CA PHE A 136 16.91 0.35 5.66
C PHE A 136 17.47 1.48 6.51
N ALA A 137 16.89 1.73 7.69
CA ALA A 137 17.32 2.78 8.62
C ALA A 137 17.45 4.18 7.96
N SER A 138 16.49 4.54 7.10
CA SER A 138 16.56 5.69 6.17
C SER A 138 15.42 6.67 6.44
N ASN A 139 15.76 7.90 6.84
CA ASN A 139 14.78 8.84 7.40
C ASN A 139 14.50 10.04 6.48
N ASN A 140 13.32 10.65 6.64
CA ASN A 140 12.97 11.92 5.99
C ASN A 140 13.09 11.90 4.45
N ASN A 141 12.87 10.73 3.83
CA ASN A 141 12.91 10.59 2.38
C ASN A 141 11.53 10.84 1.76
N VAL A 142 11.51 11.21 0.48
CA VAL A 142 10.31 11.36 -0.33
C VAL A 142 10.30 10.31 -1.43
N VAL A 143 9.27 9.48 -1.47
CA VAL A 143 9.09 8.46 -2.51
C VAL A 143 7.75 8.66 -3.18
N ARG A 144 7.77 9.09 -4.45
CA ARG A 144 6.54 9.46 -5.16
C ARG A 144 6.51 9.19 -6.65
N HIS A 145 5.30 8.99 -7.17
CA HIS A 145 5.05 8.75 -8.60
C HIS A 145 5.79 7.52 -9.16
N ASN A 146 6.20 6.59 -8.30
CA ASN A 146 6.85 5.37 -8.74
C ASN A 146 5.81 4.31 -9.11
N THR A 147 6.17 3.44 -10.04
CA THR A 147 5.40 2.24 -10.36
C THR A 147 6.24 1.04 -10.03
N ILE A 148 5.70 0.16 -9.20
CA ILE A 148 6.38 -1.02 -8.70
C ILE A 148 5.58 -2.25 -9.11
N ILE A 149 6.17 -3.06 -9.99
CA ILE A 149 5.57 -4.29 -10.51
C ILE A 149 6.49 -5.45 -10.13
N GLY A 150 5.98 -6.32 -9.25
CA GLY A 150 6.73 -7.48 -8.76
C GLY A 150 6.78 -8.63 -9.77
N ARG A 151 7.01 -9.84 -9.25
CA ARG A 151 7.23 -11.07 -10.03
C ARG A 151 5.99 -11.97 -9.99
N PRO A 152 5.01 -11.81 -10.90
CA PRO A 152 3.76 -12.56 -10.86
C PRO A 152 3.94 -14.07 -11.08
N TYR A 153 5.08 -14.49 -11.64
CA TYR A 153 5.41 -15.90 -11.88
C TYR A 153 5.93 -16.64 -10.63
N LEU A 154 6.28 -15.92 -9.56
CA LEU A 154 6.62 -16.52 -8.26
C LEU A 154 5.35 -16.73 -7.41
N GLY A 155 5.37 -17.72 -6.52
CA GLY A 155 4.34 -17.85 -5.49
C GLY A 155 4.32 -16.63 -4.57
N ILE A 156 3.17 -16.31 -3.96
CA ILE A 156 3.01 -15.11 -3.12
C ILE A 156 4.05 -15.06 -1.99
N GLY A 157 4.35 -16.19 -1.34
CA GLY A 157 5.34 -16.26 -0.26
C GLY A 157 6.78 -16.02 -0.71
N GLU A 158 7.08 -16.27 -1.98
CA GLU A 158 8.41 -16.14 -2.59
C GLU A 158 8.69 -14.71 -3.10
N ARG A 159 7.67 -13.84 -3.10
CA ARG A 159 7.80 -12.43 -3.49
C ARG A 159 8.22 -11.56 -2.29
N GLY A 160 8.93 -10.48 -2.57
CA GLY A 160 9.18 -9.41 -1.59
C GLY A 160 8.07 -8.36 -1.61
N SER A 161 8.24 -7.32 -0.80
CA SER A 161 7.30 -6.20 -0.68
C SER A 161 7.57 -5.11 -1.73
N GLY A 162 6.55 -4.36 -2.12
CA GLY A 162 6.70 -3.26 -3.06
C GLY A 162 7.49 -2.10 -2.46
N LEU A 163 6.96 -1.53 -1.38
CA LEU A 163 7.67 -0.63 -0.49
C LEU A 163 7.93 -1.35 0.83
N HIS A 164 9.19 -1.47 1.21
CA HIS A 164 9.58 -2.01 2.51
C HIS A 164 10.22 -0.90 3.33
N ILE A 165 9.65 -0.57 4.48
CA ILE A 165 10.10 0.52 5.34
C ILE A 165 10.51 -0.09 6.67
N TRP A 166 11.81 -0.23 6.87
CA TRP A 166 12.36 -0.85 8.08
C TRP A 166 13.18 0.15 8.89
N ASN A 167 12.85 0.29 10.18
CA ASN A 167 13.52 1.18 11.13
C ASN A 167 13.70 2.62 10.60
N SER A 168 12.68 3.13 9.92
CA SER A 168 12.76 4.35 9.11
C SER A 168 11.63 5.30 9.48
N ARG A 169 11.94 6.59 9.65
CA ARG A 169 11.03 7.59 10.23
C ARG A 169 10.94 8.86 9.39
N GLY A 170 9.82 9.56 9.51
CA GLY A 170 9.65 10.88 8.88
C GLY A 170 9.51 10.83 7.36
N ASN A 171 9.29 9.66 6.76
CA ASN A 171 9.23 9.53 5.31
C ASN A 171 7.86 9.91 4.75
N LEU A 172 7.86 10.53 3.57
CA LEU A 172 6.66 10.80 2.78
C LEU A 172 6.58 9.80 1.62
N ILE A 173 5.55 8.97 1.62
CA ILE A 173 5.26 8.02 0.55
C ILE A 173 3.96 8.44 -0.11
N GLU A 174 4.05 9.02 -1.31
CA GLU A 174 2.88 9.55 -1.98
C GLU A 174 2.73 9.14 -3.43
N GLU A 175 1.52 8.88 -3.88
CA GLU A 175 1.23 8.81 -5.32
C GLU A 175 1.99 7.68 -6.05
N ASN A 176 2.25 6.56 -5.37
CA ASN A 176 2.87 5.39 -5.97
C ASN A 176 1.81 4.35 -6.38
N PHE A 177 2.10 3.61 -7.45
CA PHE A 177 1.31 2.48 -7.93
C PHE A 177 2.06 1.17 -7.69
N ILE A 178 1.44 0.22 -7.01
CA ILE A 178 2.08 -1.03 -6.55
C ILE A 178 1.21 -2.23 -6.88
N THR A 179 1.80 -3.21 -7.57
CA THR A 179 1.08 -4.45 -7.93
C THR A 179 2.01 -5.64 -8.09
N LYS A 180 1.44 -6.85 -7.99
CA LYS A 180 2.12 -8.15 -8.24
C LYS A 180 3.35 -8.41 -7.36
N VAL A 181 3.49 -7.71 -6.25
CA VAL A 181 4.43 -8.01 -5.15
C VAL A 181 3.73 -8.89 -4.11
N ARG A 182 4.40 -9.21 -2.99
CA ARG A 182 3.76 -9.90 -1.86
C ARG A 182 2.86 -8.94 -1.09
N ASP A 183 3.48 -7.96 -0.44
CA ASP A 183 2.80 -6.90 0.32
C ASP A 183 3.11 -5.56 -0.36
N GLY A 184 2.10 -4.71 -0.52
CA GLY A 184 2.23 -3.44 -1.23
C GLY A 184 3.16 -2.50 -0.49
N MET A 185 2.78 -2.17 0.74
CA MET A 185 3.57 -1.36 1.67
C MET A 185 3.72 -2.09 2.99
N TYR A 186 4.95 -2.48 3.33
CA TYR A 186 5.27 -3.15 4.58
C TYR A 186 6.08 -2.20 5.47
N ILE A 187 5.52 -1.84 6.62
CA ILE A 187 6.04 -0.84 7.55
C ILE A 187 6.39 -1.56 8.85
N GLN A 188 7.69 -1.68 9.12
CA GLN A 188 8.22 -2.45 10.23
C GLN A 188 9.16 -1.58 11.07
N GLU A 189 8.89 -1.49 12.38
CA GLU A 189 9.67 -0.68 13.33
C GLU A 189 9.85 0.78 12.87
N ALA A 190 8.85 1.32 12.17
CA ALA A 190 8.95 2.57 11.43
C ALA A 190 7.83 3.52 11.85
N SER A 191 8.21 4.66 12.46
CA SER A 191 7.27 5.61 13.07
C SER A 191 7.28 6.98 12.40
N ASN A 192 6.20 7.75 12.55
CA ASN A 192 6.09 9.12 12.05
C ASN A 192 6.25 9.23 10.53
N ASN A 193 5.77 8.25 9.77
CA ASN A 193 5.71 8.30 8.32
C ASN A 193 4.31 8.73 7.86
N PHE A 194 4.27 9.42 6.72
CA PHE A 194 3.04 9.87 6.09
C PHE A 194 2.86 9.20 4.73
N ILE A 195 1.79 8.42 4.59
CA ILE A 195 1.53 7.58 3.41
C ILE A 195 0.24 8.05 2.75
N ARG A 196 0.30 8.66 1.56
CA ARG A 196 -0.92 9.23 0.96
C ARG A 196 -1.11 9.00 -0.52
N ARG A 197 -2.37 8.86 -0.96
CA ARG A 197 -2.72 8.77 -2.39
C ARG A 197 -1.99 7.69 -3.17
N ASN A 198 -1.61 6.60 -2.49
CA ASN A 198 -1.02 5.43 -3.15
C ASN A 198 -2.12 4.47 -3.62
N TYR A 199 -1.82 3.70 -4.66
CA TYR A 199 -2.72 2.69 -5.21
C TYR A 199 -2.05 1.32 -5.18
N ALA A 200 -2.62 0.40 -4.41
CA ALA A 200 -2.07 -0.94 -4.18
C ALA A 200 -3.11 -2.02 -4.49
N THR A 201 -2.78 -2.89 -5.45
CA THR A 201 -3.74 -3.86 -6.01
C THR A 201 -3.12 -5.20 -6.42
N ASP A 202 -3.90 -6.27 -6.34
CA ASP A 202 -3.50 -7.65 -6.65
C ASP A 202 -2.37 -8.17 -5.73
N LEU A 203 -2.53 -7.96 -4.41
CA LEU A 203 -1.52 -8.23 -3.38
C LEU A 203 -2.06 -9.12 -2.26
N ARG A 204 -1.16 -9.59 -1.37
CA ARG A 204 -1.55 -10.19 -0.10
C ARG A 204 -2.05 -9.11 0.87
N TYR A 205 -1.20 -8.16 1.22
CA TYR A 205 -1.58 -6.98 2.02
C TYR A 205 -1.41 -5.71 1.18
N GLY A 206 -2.40 -4.84 1.14
CA GLY A 206 -2.26 -3.51 0.52
C GLY A 206 -1.30 -2.63 1.34
N ILE A 207 -1.55 -2.54 2.65
CA ILE A 207 -0.67 -1.95 3.65
C ILE A 207 -0.57 -2.84 4.89
N HIS A 208 0.63 -2.98 5.45
CA HIS A 208 0.93 -3.91 6.54
C HIS A 208 1.87 -3.24 7.55
N TYR A 209 1.38 -2.96 8.76
CA TYR A 209 2.16 -2.42 9.88
C TYR A 209 2.59 -3.50 10.85
N MET A 210 3.83 -3.42 11.35
CA MET A 210 4.37 -4.21 12.44
C MET A 210 5.21 -3.31 13.35
N PHE A 211 4.81 -3.14 14.62
CA PHE A 211 5.58 -2.38 15.63
C PHE A 211 5.91 -0.95 15.22
N SER A 212 4.95 -0.25 14.61
CA SER A 212 5.20 0.97 13.85
C SER A 212 4.22 2.07 14.24
N ASP A 213 4.54 2.76 15.33
CA ASP A 213 3.66 3.73 16.00
C ASP A 213 3.61 5.10 15.30
N SER A 214 2.55 5.87 15.57
CA SER A 214 2.43 7.29 15.22
C SER A 214 2.57 7.58 13.73
N ASN A 215 2.01 6.71 12.89
CA ASN A 215 1.97 6.93 11.44
C ASN A 215 0.60 7.43 11.00
N SER A 216 0.56 8.09 9.85
CA SER A 216 -0.71 8.39 9.18
C SER A 216 -0.74 7.86 7.75
N PHE A 217 -1.89 7.33 7.36
CA PHE A 217 -2.13 6.98 5.97
C PHE A 217 -3.48 7.48 5.46
N GLU A 218 -3.45 8.29 4.40
CA GLU A 218 -4.61 9.06 3.95
C GLU A 218 -4.86 8.95 2.45
N GLU A 219 -6.12 8.89 2.04
CA GLU A 219 -6.50 8.94 0.62
C GLU A 219 -5.89 7.82 -0.24
N ASN A 220 -5.52 6.68 0.37
CA ASN A 220 -4.97 5.54 -0.34
C ASN A 220 -6.08 4.61 -0.84
N VAL A 221 -5.78 3.84 -1.89
CA VAL A 221 -6.69 2.84 -2.46
C VAL A 221 -6.05 1.46 -2.37
N PHE A 222 -6.68 0.59 -1.58
CA PHE A 222 -6.30 -0.80 -1.36
C PHE A 222 -7.39 -1.71 -1.91
N ILE A 223 -7.17 -2.22 -3.12
CA ILE A 223 -8.23 -2.86 -3.90
C ILE A 223 -7.81 -4.18 -4.53
N ASP A 224 -8.71 -5.16 -4.53
CA ASP A 224 -8.45 -6.49 -5.10
C ASP A 224 -7.22 -7.16 -4.46
N ASN A 225 -7.05 -7.03 -3.14
CA ASN A 225 -6.01 -7.71 -2.36
C ASN A 225 -6.62 -8.84 -1.52
N VAL A 226 -5.81 -9.66 -0.84
CA VAL A 226 -6.34 -10.57 0.20
C VAL A 226 -6.75 -9.75 1.41
N VAL A 227 -5.92 -8.80 1.84
CA VAL A 227 -6.20 -7.86 2.92
C VAL A 227 -5.94 -6.44 2.45
N GLY A 228 -6.91 -5.55 2.65
CA GLY A 228 -6.78 -4.15 2.25
C GLY A 228 -5.72 -3.44 3.10
N GLY A 229 -5.96 -3.35 4.40
CA GLY A 229 -4.98 -2.87 5.38
C GLY A 229 -4.91 -3.74 6.61
N ALA A 230 -3.70 -3.95 7.12
CA ALA A 230 -3.42 -4.62 8.39
C ALA A 230 -2.60 -3.71 9.30
N VAL A 231 -3.21 -3.25 10.39
CA VAL A 231 -2.53 -2.50 11.45
C VAL A 231 -2.25 -3.45 12.59
N MET A 232 -0.98 -3.86 12.75
CA MET A 232 -0.59 -4.85 13.75
C MET A 232 0.44 -4.28 14.72
N TYR A 233 0.25 -4.57 16.01
CA TYR A 233 1.22 -4.26 17.08
C TYR A 233 1.66 -2.79 17.12
N SER A 234 0.76 -1.87 16.80
CA SER A 234 1.09 -0.45 16.59
C SER A 234 0.09 0.47 17.28
N ARG A 235 0.52 1.67 17.66
CA ARG A 235 -0.29 2.64 18.39
C ARG A 235 -0.37 3.98 17.68
N HIS A 236 -1.42 4.74 17.98
CA HIS A 236 -1.58 6.11 17.47
C HIS A 236 -1.55 6.21 15.94
N ILE A 237 -2.17 5.24 15.26
CA ILE A 237 -2.26 5.26 13.80
C ILE A 237 -3.49 6.06 13.38
N TYR A 238 -3.28 7.08 12.56
CA TYR A 238 -4.35 7.88 12.00
C TYR A 238 -4.60 7.51 10.55
N PHE A 239 -5.81 7.08 10.20
CA PHE A 239 -6.11 6.74 8.82
C PHE A 239 -7.43 7.31 8.35
N LYS A 240 -7.32 8.12 7.29
CA LYS A 240 -8.39 8.99 6.83
C LYS A 240 -8.67 8.86 5.34
N ARG A 241 -9.93 8.81 4.95
CA ARG A 241 -10.34 8.84 3.52
C ARG A 241 -9.69 7.74 2.66
N ASN A 242 -9.39 6.58 3.23
CA ASN A 242 -8.87 5.45 2.46
C ASN A 242 -10.01 4.60 1.89
N ILE A 243 -9.76 3.93 0.77
CA ILE A 243 -10.66 2.96 0.16
C ILE A 243 -10.07 1.56 0.34
N PHE A 244 -10.78 0.69 1.04
CA PHE A 244 -10.51 -0.74 1.17
C PHE A 244 -11.63 -1.49 0.46
N ALA A 245 -11.38 -1.92 -0.78
CA ALA A 245 -12.43 -2.47 -1.63
C ALA A 245 -12.11 -3.83 -2.23
N ARG A 246 -13.10 -4.72 -2.31
CA ARG A 246 -12.98 -6.02 -2.99
C ARG A 246 -11.80 -6.86 -2.49
N ASN A 247 -11.45 -6.73 -1.21
CA ASN A 247 -10.41 -7.56 -0.63
C ASN A 247 -11.03 -8.91 -0.24
N ARG A 248 -10.61 -9.95 -0.97
CA ARG A 248 -11.25 -11.28 -0.97
C ARG A 248 -10.19 -12.38 -1.05
N GLY A 249 -10.51 -13.55 -0.51
CA GLY A 249 -9.60 -14.69 -0.43
C GLY A 249 -9.69 -15.41 0.92
N PHE A 250 -8.78 -16.36 1.17
CA PHE A 250 -8.69 -17.03 2.46
C PHE A 250 -8.16 -16.06 3.53
N SER A 251 -8.85 -15.97 4.67
CA SER A 251 -8.53 -15.02 5.76
C SER A 251 -8.37 -13.57 5.24
N SER A 252 -9.38 -13.10 4.51
CA SER A 252 -9.40 -11.78 3.86
C SER A 252 -10.19 -10.75 4.66
N TYR A 253 -9.66 -9.53 4.70
CA TYR A 253 -10.22 -8.41 5.47
C TYR A 253 -10.11 -7.11 4.67
N GLY A 254 -11.11 -6.22 4.75
CA GLY A 254 -10.98 -4.85 4.31
C GLY A 254 -9.95 -4.12 5.18
N LEU A 255 -10.19 -4.11 6.49
CA LEU A 255 -9.28 -3.59 7.49
C LEU A 255 -9.15 -4.53 8.69
N LEU A 256 -7.92 -4.95 8.95
CA LEU A 256 -7.51 -5.73 10.12
C LEU A 256 -6.83 -4.83 11.15
N LEU A 257 -7.34 -4.84 12.37
CA LEU A 257 -6.79 -4.19 13.56
C LEU A 257 -6.43 -5.28 14.57
N GLN A 258 -5.12 -5.48 14.78
CA GLN A 258 -4.62 -6.52 15.69
C GLN A 258 -3.60 -5.95 16.66
N SER A 259 -3.85 -6.07 17.95
CA SER A 259 -2.96 -5.56 19.00
C SER A 259 -2.59 -4.09 18.76
N CYS A 260 -3.57 -3.26 18.39
CA CYS A 260 -3.37 -1.85 18.13
C CYS A 260 -4.19 -0.98 19.09
N ASP A 261 -3.58 0.10 19.55
CA ASP A 261 -4.13 0.97 20.59
C ASP A 261 -4.19 2.43 20.14
N TYR A 262 -5.20 3.17 20.59
CA TYR A 262 -5.33 4.62 20.36
C TYR A 262 -5.29 5.04 18.89
N CYS A 263 -5.72 4.16 17.98
CA CYS A 263 -5.81 4.46 16.55
C CYS A 263 -7.14 5.13 16.22
N VAL A 264 -7.17 5.89 15.12
CA VAL A 264 -8.37 6.60 14.66
C VAL A 264 -8.61 6.32 13.18
N ALA A 265 -9.76 5.71 12.89
CA ALA A 265 -10.29 5.48 11.55
C ALA A 265 -11.38 6.49 11.24
N GLU A 266 -11.15 7.38 10.28
CA GLU A 266 -12.10 8.44 9.93
C GLU A 266 -12.36 8.55 8.41
N GLU A 267 -13.61 8.69 7.98
CA GLU A 267 -13.95 8.93 6.57
C GLU A 267 -13.48 7.84 5.59
N ASN A 268 -13.20 6.62 6.06
CA ASN A 268 -12.76 5.50 5.22
C ASN A 268 -13.95 4.76 4.60
N TYR A 269 -13.71 4.16 3.44
CA TYR A 269 -14.66 3.39 2.66
C TYR A 269 -14.24 1.93 2.64
N VAL A 270 -14.97 1.07 3.34
CA VAL A 270 -14.74 -0.37 3.45
C VAL A 270 -15.84 -1.09 2.68
N LEU A 271 -15.54 -1.45 1.44
CA LEU A 271 -16.54 -1.82 0.42
C LEU A 271 -16.34 -3.23 -0.12
N ASP A 272 -17.39 -4.05 -0.14
CA ASP A 272 -17.40 -5.33 -0.88
C ASP A 272 -16.24 -6.28 -0.50
N ASN A 273 -15.86 -6.31 0.78
CA ASN A 273 -14.84 -7.21 1.31
C ASN A 273 -15.51 -8.46 1.93
N SER A 274 -14.75 -9.55 2.05
CA SER A 274 -15.25 -10.74 2.76
C SER A 274 -15.49 -10.49 4.24
N ILE A 275 -14.60 -9.74 4.90
CA ILE A 275 -14.82 -9.18 6.23
C ILE A 275 -14.49 -7.70 6.15
N GLY A 276 -15.39 -6.83 6.57
CA GLY A 276 -15.17 -5.38 6.55
C GLY A 276 -14.07 -4.98 7.54
N LEU A 277 -14.40 -5.07 8.84
CA LEU A 277 -13.54 -4.69 9.95
C LEU A 277 -13.25 -5.90 10.85
N HIS A 278 -12.00 -6.06 11.27
CA HIS A 278 -11.59 -7.12 12.19
C HIS A 278 -10.83 -6.55 13.39
N PHE A 279 -11.31 -6.82 14.60
CA PHE A 279 -10.73 -6.32 15.85
C PHE A 279 -10.27 -7.46 16.74
N GLU A 280 -8.96 -7.52 17.02
CA GLU A 280 -8.36 -8.51 17.91
C GLU A 280 -7.32 -7.86 18.82
N GLY A 281 -7.52 -7.90 20.14
CA GLY A 281 -6.57 -7.33 21.10
C GLY A 281 -6.41 -5.82 20.99
N THR A 282 -7.45 -5.12 20.54
CA THR A 282 -7.46 -3.68 20.31
C THR A 282 -7.86 -2.90 21.56
N ASN A 283 -7.32 -1.70 21.77
CA ASN A 283 -7.71 -0.86 22.90
C ASN A 283 -7.88 0.63 22.56
N TYR A 284 -8.96 1.24 23.04
CA TYR A 284 -9.19 2.70 22.94
C TYR A 284 -9.12 3.27 21.51
N ASN A 285 -9.47 2.48 20.50
CA ASN A 285 -9.52 2.96 19.12
C ASN A 285 -10.83 3.68 18.84
N VAL A 286 -10.81 4.62 17.89
CA VAL A 286 -11.99 5.38 17.45
C VAL A 286 -12.25 5.10 15.98
N ILE A 287 -13.43 4.57 15.68
CA ILE A 287 -13.89 4.25 14.34
C ILE A 287 -15.12 5.10 14.07
N ARG A 288 -14.96 6.19 13.32
CA ARG A 288 -16.06 7.14 13.10
C ARG A 288 -16.17 7.66 11.68
N ARG A 289 -17.38 8.03 11.28
CA ARG A 289 -17.62 8.62 9.96
C ARG A 289 -17.10 7.75 8.82
N ASN A 290 -17.16 6.43 8.93
CA ASN A 290 -16.73 5.51 7.86
C ASN A 290 -17.96 4.95 7.12
N LEU A 291 -17.77 4.55 5.86
CA LEU A 291 -18.74 3.78 5.10
C LEU A 291 -18.34 2.30 5.12
N ILE A 292 -19.14 1.46 5.76
CA ILE A 292 -18.97 0.01 5.78
C ILE A 292 -20.11 -0.59 4.96
N GLN A 293 -19.84 -0.92 3.70
CA GLN A 293 -20.88 -1.24 2.75
C GLN A 293 -20.64 -2.54 1.96
N ASN A 294 -21.72 -3.31 1.79
CA ASN A 294 -21.76 -4.52 0.96
C ASN A 294 -20.70 -5.57 1.31
N ASN A 295 -20.22 -5.62 2.55
CA ASN A 295 -19.29 -6.66 2.99
C ASN A 295 -20.06 -7.94 3.32
N ASP A 296 -19.44 -9.12 3.13
CA ASP A 296 -20.07 -10.40 3.47
C ASP A 296 -20.32 -10.50 5.00
N LEU A 297 -19.41 -9.91 5.79
CA LEU A 297 -19.56 -9.67 7.22
C LEU A 297 -18.99 -8.28 7.57
N ALA A 298 -19.74 -7.41 8.23
CA ALA A 298 -19.29 -6.05 8.50
C ALA A 298 -18.18 -6.01 9.58
N ILE A 299 -18.37 -6.71 10.71
CA ILE A 299 -17.45 -6.67 11.86
C ILE A 299 -17.15 -8.07 12.40
N VAL A 300 -15.88 -8.37 12.66
CA VAL A 300 -15.46 -9.42 13.60
C VAL A 300 -14.90 -8.75 14.85
N LEU A 301 -15.44 -9.13 16.02
CA LEU A 301 -15.08 -8.53 17.30
C LEU A 301 -14.65 -9.60 18.31
N PHE A 302 -13.39 -9.61 18.69
CA PHE A 302 -12.91 -10.50 19.75
C PHE A 302 -13.20 -9.93 21.14
N ALA A 303 -13.31 -10.80 22.13
CA ALA A 303 -13.44 -10.41 23.54
C ALA A 303 -12.25 -9.60 24.07
N SER A 304 -11.12 -9.65 23.38
CA SER A 304 -9.91 -8.87 23.67
C SER A 304 -9.94 -7.44 23.10
N ALA A 305 -10.98 -7.07 22.35
CA ALA A 305 -11.20 -5.70 21.90
C ALA A 305 -11.88 -4.88 23.01
N ASN A 306 -11.15 -3.91 23.57
CA ASN A 306 -11.57 -3.18 24.76
C ASN A 306 -11.65 -1.67 24.56
N TYR A 307 -12.74 -1.08 25.05
CA TYR A 307 -12.92 0.38 25.06
C TYR A 307 -12.82 1.06 23.69
N ASP A 308 -12.93 0.29 22.61
CA ASP A 308 -13.04 0.83 21.26
C ASP A 308 -14.41 1.53 21.10
N LYS A 309 -14.44 2.63 20.36
CA LYS A 309 -15.65 3.42 20.09
C LYS A 309 -15.94 3.39 18.60
N ILE A 310 -17.10 2.85 18.23
CA ILE A 310 -17.57 2.74 16.85
C ILE A 310 -18.87 3.54 16.73
N TYR A 311 -18.81 4.76 16.19
CA TYR A 311 -19.95 5.68 16.16
C TYR A 311 -19.93 6.59 14.92
N GLU A 312 -21.07 7.15 14.54
CA GLU A 312 -21.25 7.98 13.34
C GLU A 312 -20.81 7.29 12.03
N ASN A 313 -20.86 5.96 11.94
CA ASN A 313 -20.57 5.23 10.70
C ASN A 313 -21.86 4.88 9.94
N ASN A 314 -21.73 4.63 8.64
CA ASN A 314 -22.80 4.12 7.78
C ASN A 314 -22.58 2.63 7.52
N PHE A 315 -23.45 1.76 8.06
CA PHE A 315 -23.50 0.33 7.73
C PHE A 315 -24.64 0.07 6.75
N ILE A 316 -24.30 -0.33 5.52
CA ILE A 316 -25.26 -0.44 4.42
C ILE A 316 -25.03 -1.74 3.63
N GLY A 317 -26.08 -2.53 3.42
CA GLY A 317 -26.08 -3.68 2.51
C GLY A 317 -25.12 -4.81 2.91
N ASN A 318 -24.60 -4.81 4.14
CA ASN A 318 -23.75 -5.89 4.63
C ASN A 318 -24.61 -7.14 4.86
N LEU A 319 -24.10 -8.31 4.45
CA LEU A 319 -24.86 -9.55 4.53
C LEU A 319 -25.05 -10.05 5.98
N ALA A 320 -24.06 -9.80 6.84
CA ALA A 320 -24.13 -9.96 8.28
C ALA A 320 -23.43 -8.77 8.97
N LEU A 321 -23.90 -8.40 10.17
CA LEU A 321 -23.38 -7.21 10.86
C LEU A 321 -22.18 -7.54 11.74
N ILE A 322 -22.29 -8.52 12.64
CA ILE A 322 -21.23 -8.77 13.62
C ILE A 322 -20.99 -10.25 13.89
N ARG A 323 -19.74 -10.63 14.11
CA ARG A 323 -19.40 -11.94 14.66
C ARG A 323 -18.50 -11.76 15.86
N THR A 324 -18.95 -12.27 17.01
CA THR A 324 -18.20 -12.19 18.26
C THR A 324 -17.37 -13.43 18.51
N ILE A 325 -16.13 -13.28 18.93
CA ILE A 325 -15.27 -14.38 19.40
C ILE A 325 -15.00 -14.18 20.89
N GLY A 326 -15.74 -14.91 21.72
CA GLY A 326 -15.85 -14.67 23.16
C GLY A 326 -16.89 -13.59 23.51
N ASN A 327 -16.80 -13.01 24.70
CA ASN A 327 -17.73 -12.00 25.21
C ASN A 327 -17.09 -10.59 25.24
N PRO A 328 -17.22 -9.78 24.18
CA PRO A 328 -16.78 -8.39 24.19
C PRO A 328 -17.72 -7.54 25.04
N LYS A 329 -17.19 -6.87 26.08
CA LYS A 329 -18.00 -6.14 27.06
C LYS A 329 -17.87 -4.63 27.01
N THR A 330 -16.77 -4.12 26.48
CA THR A 330 -16.33 -2.73 26.67
C THR A 330 -16.25 -1.94 25.38
N THR A 331 -16.37 -2.59 24.21
CA THR A 331 -16.51 -1.89 22.92
C THR A 331 -17.89 -1.24 22.86
N LEU A 332 -17.93 0.04 22.49
CA LEU A 332 -19.15 0.84 22.41
C LEU A 332 -19.53 1.11 20.96
N PHE A 333 -20.80 0.90 20.64
CA PHE A 333 -21.39 1.23 19.32
C PHE A 333 -22.08 2.60 19.29
N SER A 334 -21.94 3.37 20.37
CA SER A 334 -22.37 4.76 20.44
C SER A 334 -21.47 5.52 21.40
N TYR A 335 -21.38 6.82 21.21
CA TYR A 335 -20.57 7.70 22.05
C TYR A 335 -21.20 9.10 22.08
N GLU A 336 -21.28 9.70 23.27
CA GLU A 336 -21.83 11.05 23.47
C GLU A 336 -23.23 11.24 22.83
N GLY A 337 -24.12 10.25 23.02
CA GLY A 337 -25.50 10.31 22.52
C GLY A 337 -25.67 10.04 21.03
N LYS A 338 -24.60 9.64 20.32
CA LYS A 338 -24.65 9.32 18.88
C LYS A 338 -24.10 7.93 18.60
N GLY A 339 -24.87 7.13 17.89
CA GLY A 339 -24.52 5.81 17.39
C GLY A 339 -24.20 5.82 15.91
N ASN A 340 -24.52 4.74 15.22
CA ASN A 340 -24.27 4.55 13.80
C ASN A 340 -25.59 4.51 13.01
N TYR A 341 -25.51 4.79 11.72
CA TYR A 341 -26.60 4.53 10.80
C TYR A 341 -26.55 3.06 10.38
N TRP A 342 -27.66 2.36 10.57
CA TRP A 342 -27.86 0.97 10.13
C TRP A 342 -29.03 0.94 9.15
N ASP A 343 -28.81 0.44 7.94
CA ASP A 343 -29.88 0.36 6.94
C ASP A 343 -31.04 -0.58 7.33
N GLY A 344 -30.81 -1.51 8.25
CA GLY A 344 -31.82 -2.36 8.85
C GLY A 344 -32.53 -1.77 10.09
N TYR A 345 -32.22 -0.53 10.50
CA TYR A 345 -32.89 0.10 11.64
C TYR A 345 -34.31 0.52 11.27
N LEU A 346 -35.31 -0.04 11.96
CA LEU A 346 -36.74 0.22 11.77
C LEU A 346 -37.38 0.87 13.02
N GLY A 347 -36.56 1.55 13.84
CA GLY A 347 -37.08 2.27 15.00
C GLY A 347 -37.76 3.58 14.60
N TYR A 348 -38.05 4.37 15.62
CA TYR A 348 -38.69 5.67 15.50
C TYR A 348 -37.92 6.70 16.31
N ASP A 349 -38.18 7.96 16.02
CA ASP A 349 -37.58 9.15 16.62
C ASP A 349 -38.75 10.11 16.90
N LEU A 350 -39.21 10.14 18.15
CA LEU A 350 -40.40 10.89 18.56
C LEU A 350 -40.10 12.35 18.87
N ASP A 351 -38.86 12.68 19.26
CA ASP A 351 -38.43 14.04 19.56
C ASP A 351 -37.72 14.76 18.39
N ASP A 352 -37.56 14.07 17.25
CA ASP A 352 -37.01 14.56 15.97
C ASP A 352 -35.57 15.09 16.12
N ASP A 353 -34.77 14.45 16.99
CA ASP A 353 -33.37 14.82 17.22
C ASP A 353 -32.39 14.14 16.23
N GLY A 354 -32.90 13.22 15.40
CA GLY A 354 -32.15 12.45 14.41
C GLY A 354 -31.55 11.15 14.95
N VAL A 355 -31.79 10.81 16.22
CA VAL A 355 -31.40 9.59 16.92
C VAL A 355 -32.65 8.76 17.22
N GLY A 356 -32.57 7.45 17.02
CA GLY A 356 -33.69 6.57 17.30
C GLY A 356 -33.88 6.31 18.79
N ASP A 357 -35.12 6.39 19.26
CA ASP A 357 -35.54 6.14 20.65
C ASP A 357 -35.38 4.68 21.10
N VAL A 358 -35.24 3.77 20.13
CA VAL A 358 -35.14 2.33 20.37
C VAL A 358 -33.74 1.84 20.04
N LYS A 359 -33.09 1.18 20.99
CA LYS A 359 -31.78 0.56 20.80
C LYS A 359 -31.78 -0.43 19.63
N PHE A 360 -30.73 -0.42 18.82
CA PHE A 360 -30.57 -1.38 17.73
C PHE A 360 -29.75 -2.58 18.18
N ARG A 361 -30.29 -3.79 18.03
CA ARG A 361 -29.57 -5.04 18.35
C ARG A 361 -28.71 -5.45 17.16
N LEU A 362 -27.40 -5.53 17.33
CA LEU A 362 -26.48 -5.94 16.27
C LEU A 362 -26.46 -7.44 16.08
N THR A 363 -26.67 -8.21 17.15
CA THR A 363 -26.57 -9.68 17.09
C THR A 363 -27.88 -10.33 16.69
N ASN A 364 -27.80 -11.33 15.79
CA ASN A 364 -28.95 -12.14 15.39
C ASN A 364 -28.70 -13.66 15.55
N VAL A 365 -29.76 -14.45 15.41
CA VAL A 365 -29.71 -15.92 15.51
C VAL A 365 -28.80 -16.55 14.48
N PHE A 366 -28.75 -15.97 13.28
CA PHE A 366 -27.99 -16.49 12.17
C PHE A 366 -26.50 -16.39 12.41
N GLU A 367 -26.02 -15.36 13.10
CA GLU A 367 -24.62 -15.24 13.50
C GLU A 367 -24.20 -16.39 14.43
N TYR A 368 -25.04 -16.72 15.42
CA TYR A 368 -24.78 -17.85 16.32
C TYR A 368 -24.72 -19.17 15.55
N ILE A 369 -25.66 -19.39 14.63
CA ILE A 369 -25.75 -20.62 13.85
C ILE A 369 -24.62 -20.71 12.80
N GLN A 370 -24.26 -19.61 12.14
CA GLN A 370 -23.15 -19.55 11.18
C GLN A 370 -21.81 -19.85 11.82
N GLY A 371 -21.58 -19.37 13.05
CA GLY A 371 -20.37 -19.71 13.80
C GLY A 371 -20.20 -21.22 13.97
N LYS A 372 -21.31 -21.98 13.98
CA LYS A 372 -21.31 -23.44 14.08
C LYS A 372 -21.38 -24.16 12.73
N TYR A 373 -22.05 -23.57 11.74
CA TYR A 373 -22.28 -24.16 10.42
C TYR A 373 -22.11 -23.11 9.30
N PRO A 374 -20.90 -22.94 8.74
CA PRO A 374 -20.63 -21.93 7.71
C PRO A 374 -21.51 -22.05 6.47
N ILE A 375 -21.96 -23.26 6.12
CA ILE A 375 -22.81 -23.52 4.94
C ILE A 375 -24.18 -22.82 5.01
N ILE A 376 -24.62 -22.40 6.21
CA ILE A 376 -25.88 -21.68 6.39
C ILE A 376 -25.84 -20.29 5.77
N GLN A 377 -24.65 -19.76 5.44
CA GLN A 377 -24.48 -18.50 4.72
C GLN A 377 -25.21 -18.49 3.36
N LEU A 378 -25.34 -19.63 2.68
CA LEU A 378 -26.09 -19.76 1.42
C LEU A 378 -27.60 -19.45 1.56
N TYR A 379 -28.15 -19.54 2.77
CA TYR A 379 -29.58 -19.44 3.03
C TYR A 379 -30.00 -18.10 3.66
N LEU A 380 -29.07 -17.20 3.93
CA LEU A 380 -29.33 -15.95 4.67
C LEU A 380 -30.41 -15.07 4.05
N SER A 381 -30.48 -15.02 2.72
CA SER A 381 -31.48 -14.23 2.01
C SER A 381 -32.78 -14.98 1.73
N SER A 382 -32.91 -16.22 2.19
CA SER A 382 -34.11 -17.03 1.96
C SER A 382 -35.30 -16.55 2.80
N PRO A 383 -36.55 -16.78 2.35
CA PRO A 383 -37.75 -16.51 3.14
C PRO A 383 -37.74 -17.23 4.50
N SER A 384 -37.19 -18.45 4.54
CA SER A 384 -37.06 -19.25 5.76
C SER A 384 -36.12 -18.59 6.77
N ALA A 385 -35.02 -17.97 6.31
CA ALA A 385 -34.11 -17.26 7.19
C ALA A 385 -34.81 -16.06 7.85
N LYS A 386 -35.52 -15.24 7.06
CA LYS A 386 -36.32 -14.12 7.57
C LYS A 386 -37.39 -14.56 8.57
N ALA A 387 -38.04 -15.70 8.33
CA ALA A 387 -39.06 -16.24 9.24
C ALA A 387 -38.48 -16.65 10.60
N ILE A 388 -37.31 -17.31 10.62
CA ILE A 388 -36.61 -17.67 11.86
C ILE A 388 -36.13 -16.43 12.61
N GLU A 389 -35.63 -15.40 11.89
CA GLU A 389 -35.23 -14.12 12.49
C GLU A 389 -36.42 -13.44 13.18
N LEU A 390 -37.57 -13.38 12.51
CA LEU A 390 -38.80 -12.83 13.09
C LEU A 390 -39.28 -13.66 14.30
N ALA A 391 -39.21 -14.98 14.21
CA ALA A 391 -39.60 -15.88 15.28
C ALA A 391 -38.72 -15.71 16.53
N GLU A 392 -37.40 -15.57 16.38
CA GLU A 392 -36.55 -15.28 17.55
C GLU A 392 -36.81 -13.90 18.11
N ARG A 393 -37.03 -12.89 17.26
CA ARG A 393 -37.33 -11.54 17.73
C ARG A 393 -38.60 -11.52 18.59
N ALA A 394 -39.58 -12.36 18.26
CA ALA A 394 -40.80 -12.56 19.05
C ALA A 394 -40.58 -13.45 20.30
N MET A 395 -39.75 -14.49 20.19
CA MET A 395 -39.44 -15.45 21.26
C MET A 395 -37.93 -15.72 21.34
N PRO A 396 -37.17 -14.97 22.16
CA PRO A 396 -35.72 -15.09 22.24
C PRO A 396 -35.28 -16.36 22.97
N ILE A 397 -35.01 -17.45 22.23
CA ILE A 397 -34.62 -18.75 22.80
C ILE A 397 -33.09 -18.93 22.86
N ILE A 398 -32.34 -18.26 21.98
CA ILE A 398 -30.87 -18.40 21.90
C ILE A 398 -30.19 -17.42 22.84
N LYS A 399 -29.38 -17.94 23.77
CA LYS A 399 -28.49 -17.14 24.61
C LYS A 399 -27.27 -16.67 23.79
N SER A 400 -27.45 -15.65 22.97
CA SER A 400 -26.35 -14.91 22.36
C SER A 400 -25.91 -13.75 23.26
N PHE A 401 -24.67 -13.28 23.12
CA PHE A 401 -24.31 -11.98 23.67
C PHE A 401 -25.14 -10.92 22.96
N LYS A 402 -25.75 -10.03 23.75
CA LYS A 402 -26.62 -8.99 23.23
C LYS A 402 -25.79 -7.72 23.11
N ILE A 403 -25.40 -7.39 21.88
CA ILE A 403 -24.67 -6.17 21.55
C ILE A 403 -25.67 -5.19 20.96
N TYR A 404 -25.63 -3.95 21.45
CA TYR A 404 -26.55 -2.91 21.05
C TYR A 404 -25.77 -1.67 20.61
N ASP A 405 -26.32 -0.99 19.61
CA ASP A 405 -26.16 0.44 19.44
C ASP A 405 -27.27 1.12 20.25
N GLU A 406 -26.86 1.92 21.24
CA GLU A 406 -27.75 2.57 22.18
C GLU A 406 -28.42 3.82 21.58
N HIS A 407 -27.82 4.41 20.53
CA HIS A 407 -28.23 5.68 19.94
C HIS A 407 -28.19 5.61 18.39
N PRO A 408 -28.89 4.65 17.75
CA PRO A 408 -28.81 4.47 16.30
C PRO A 408 -29.28 5.73 15.56
N LEU A 409 -28.59 6.10 14.47
CA LEU A 409 -28.92 7.30 13.70
C LEU A 409 -30.07 7.04 12.72
N MET A 410 -31.01 7.98 12.62
CA MET A 410 -32.15 7.91 11.69
C MET A 410 -31.76 8.18 10.23
N LYS A 411 -30.67 8.91 10.02
CA LYS A 411 -30.17 9.30 8.70
C LYS A 411 -28.69 8.94 8.55
N LYS A 412 -28.30 8.74 7.30
CA LYS A 412 -26.89 8.51 6.94
C LYS A 412 -26.05 9.71 7.34
N VAL A 413 -24.83 9.43 7.78
CA VAL A 413 -23.81 10.45 7.98
C VAL A 413 -23.28 10.87 6.61
N ASP A 414 -23.21 12.18 6.36
CA ASP A 414 -22.62 12.71 5.13
C ASP A 414 -21.11 12.45 5.09
N LEU A 415 -20.65 11.83 4.00
CA LEU A 415 -19.25 11.47 3.78
C LEU A 415 -18.71 12.12 2.50
N PRO A 416 -17.40 12.43 2.43
CA PRO A 416 -16.80 13.00 1.23
C PRO A 416 -16.80 12.00 0.06
N ASP A 417 -17.05 12.46 -1.17
CA ASP A 417 -16.91 11.62 -2.37
C ASP A 417 -15.43 11.32 -2.66
N LEU A 418 -15.08 10.03 -2.63
CA LEU A 418 -13.73 9.54 -2.91
C LEU A 418 -13.57 8.95 -4.32
N SER A 419 -14.58 9.09 -5.19
CA SER A 419 -14.58 8.51 -6.55
C SER A 419 -13.39 8.97 -7.41
N TYR A 420 -12.84 10.15 -7.13
CA TYR A 420 -11.66 10.70 -7.81
C TYR A 420 -10.40 9.82 -7.62
N LEU A 421 -10.25 9.17 -6.46
CA LEU A 421 -9.13 8.28 -6.17
C LEU A 421 -9.19 7.01 -7.04
N VAL A 422 -10.39 6.46 -7.26
CA VAL A 422 -10.59 5.26 -8.08
C VAL A 422 -10.37 5.54 -9.56
N LYS A 423 -10.87 6.69 -10.06
CA LYS A 423 -10.68 7.10 -11.46
C LYS A 423 -9.19 7.24 -11.78
N ARG A 424 -8.45 7.91 -10.91
CA ARG A 424 -6.99 8.06 -11.01
C ARG A 424 -6.30 6.69 -11.09
N GLY A 425 -6.59 5.81 -10.13
CA GLY A 425 -5.96 4.49 -10.07
C GLY A 425 -6.27 3.57 -11.25
N LYS A 426 -7.49 3.64 -11.83
CA LYS A 426 -7.83 2.90 -13.05
C LYS A 426 -7.04 3.39 -14.26
N ILE A 427 -6.89 4.70 -14.42
CA ILE A 427 -6.07 5.29 -15.50
C ILE A 427 -4.62 4.84 -15.33
N GLU A 428 -4.06 4.95 -14.12
CA GLU A 428 -2.71 4.48 -13.82
C GLU A 428 -2.56 2.97 -14.12
N LYS A 429 -3.50 2.12 -13.67
CA LYS A 429 -3.46 0.67 -13.97
C LYS A 429 -3.45 0.40 -15.48
N LEU A 430 -4.37 1.01 -16.23
CA LEU A 430 -4.49 0.84 -17.69
C LEU A 430 -3.24 1.33 -18.44
N GLU A 431 -2.70 2.49 -18.07
CA GLU A 431 -1.48 3.03 -18.68
C GLU A 431 -0.27 2.14 -18.38
N LYS A 432 -0.15 1.64 -17.15
CA LYS A 432 0.99 0.81 -16.72
C LYS A 432 0.91 -0.61 -17.30
N GLU A 433 -0.28 -1.20 -17.41
CA GLU A 433 -0.49 -2.45 -18.15
C GLU A 433 -0.13 -2.31 -19.63
N ARG A 434 -0.45 -1.17 -20.27
CA ARG A 434 -0.01 -0.88 -21.65
C ARG A 434 1.51 -0.81 -21.78
N ILE A 435 2.19 -0.12 -20.86
CA ILE A 435 3.66 -0.02 -20.86
C ILE A 435 4.31 -1.41 -20.68
N ALA A 436 3.80 -2.21 -19.75
CA ALA A 436 4.26 -3.58 -19.55
C ALA A 436 4.04 -4.44 -20.80
N PHE A 437 2.88 -4.35 -21.45
CA PHE A 437 2.57 -5.09 -22.67
C PHE A 437 3.47 -4.71 -23.86
N VAL A 438 3.74 -3.42 -24.06
CA VAL A 438 4.67 -2.94 -25.09
C VAL A 438 6.09 -3.46 -24.83
N SER A 439 6.53 -3.45 -23.56
CA SER A 439 7.85 -3.96 -23.17
C SER A 439 8.01 -5.45 -23.44
N VAL A 440 7.00 -6.27 -23.09
CA VAL A 440 6.99 -7.72 -23.35
C VAL A 440 6.94 -8.00 -24.85
N SER A 441 6.11 -7.28 -25.61
CA SER A 441 6.00 -7.45 -27.06
C SER A 441 7.33 -7.14 -27.78
N PHE A 442 8.07 -6.13 -27.33
CA PHE A 442 9.39 -5.82 -27.87
C PHE A 442 10.41 -6.94 -27.58
N ILE A 443 10.41 -7.49 -26.37
CA ILE A 443 11.25 -8.64 -26.01
C ILE A 443 10.88 -9.87 -26.84
N THR A 444 9.57 -10.13 -27.03
CA THR A 444 9.12 -11.25 -27.85
C THR A 444 9.55 -11.06 -29.30
N LEU A 445 9.40 -9.87 -29.88
CA LEU A 445 9.87 -9.57 -31.24
C LEU A 445 11.39 -9.75 -31.38
N CYS A 446 12.17 -9.27 -30.41
CA CYS A 446 13.62 -9.38 -30.41
C CYS A 446 14.14 -10.82 -30.23
N ILE A 447 13.36 -11.72 -29.63
CA ILE A 447 13.69 -13.16 -29.54
C ILE A 447 13.17 -13.92 -30.77
N PHE A 448 11.99 -13.55 -31.28
CA PHE A 448 11.34 -14.25 -32.38
C PHE A 448 12.02 -13.97 -33.74
N ILE A 449 12.54 -12.76 -33.98
CA ILE A 449 13.20 -12.41 -35.24
C ILE A 449 14.53 -13.20 -35.44
N PRO A 450 15.42 -13.31 -34.43
CA PRO A 450 16.59 -14.19 -34.50
C PRO A 450 16.22 -15.67 -34.64
N PHE A 451 15.18 -16.13 -33.92
CA PHE A 451 14.73 -17.51 -34.00
C PHE A 451 14.16 -17.86 -35.39
N LEU A 452 13.32 -16.98 -35.95
CA LEU A 452 12.76 -17.14 -37.29
C LEU A 452 13.85 -17.08 -38.36
N THR A 453 14.84 -16.20 -38.23
CA THR A 453 16.00 -16.18 -39.13
C THR A 453 16.89 -17.41 -38.99
N LEU A 454 17.03 -17.98 -37.79
CA LEU A 454 17.75 -19.24 -37.56
C LEU A 454 17.00 -20.44 -38.18
N VAL A 455 15.67 -20.50 -38.04
CA VAL A 455 14.81 -21.53 -38.65
C VAL A 455 14.77 -21.39 -40.17
N MET A 456 14.76 -20.18 -40.71
CA MET A 456 14.86 -19.95 -42.15
C MET A 456 16.24 -20.31 -42.70
N LYS A 457 17.33 -20.00 -41.97
CA LYS A 457 18.68 -20.43 -42.33
C LYS A 457 18.83 -21.96 -42.25
N SER A 458 18.26 -22.61 -41.23
CA SER A 458 18.32 -24.08 -41.10
C SER A 458 17.51 -24.81 -42.18
N LYS A 459 16.36 -24.27 -42.61
CA LYS A 459 15.62 -24.77 -43.78
C LYS A 459 16.41 -24.58 -45.09
N ARG A 460 17.14 -23.48 -45.23
CA ARG A 460 18.01 -23.23 -46.40
C ARG A 460 19.21 -24.18 -46.41
N LEU A 461 19.81 -24.44 -45.25
CA LEU A 461 20.90 -25.43 -45.09
C LEU A 461 20.40 -26.86 -45.35
N ARG A 462 19.21 -27.26 -44.88
CA ARG A 462 18.62 -28.59 -45.20
C ARG A 462 18.34 -28.79 -46.70
N LYS A 463 18.08 -27.72 -47.45
CA LYS A 463 17.96 -27.78 -48.92
C LYS A 463 19.31 -27.87 -49.64
N ILE A 464 20.39 -27.39 -49.03
CA ILE A 464 21.75 -27.42 -49.61
C ILE A 464 22.47 -28.74 -49.31
N TYR A 465 22.14 -29.41 -48.19
CA TYR A 465 22.74 -30.69 -47.78
C TYR A 465 21.84 -31.93 -47.99
N ALA A 466 20.70 -31.80 -48.68
CA ALA A 466 19.93 -32.95 -49.13
C ALA A 466 20.55 -33.53 -50.41
N PHE A 467 21.62 -34.30 -50.26
CA PHE A 467 22.15 -35.22 -51.27
C PHE A 467 22.05 -36.65 -50.71
N GLY A 468 21.43 -37.55 -51.48
CA GLY A 468 21.59 -39.01 -51.38
C GLY A 468 20.90 -39.68 -50.21
#